data_AF-A0AB37IUB6-F1
#
_entry.id   AF-A0AB37IUB6-F1
#
_cell.length_a   1.000
_cell.length_b   1.000
_cell.length_c   1.000
_cell.angle_alpha   90.00
_cell.angle_beta   90.00
_cell.angle_gamma   90.00
#
_symmetry.space_group_name_H-M   'P 1'
#
loop_
_entity.id
_entity.type
_entity.pdbx_description
1 polymer ?
#
loop_
_entity_poly.entity_id
_entity_poly.type
_entity_poly.pdbx_seq_one_letter_code
_entity_poly.pdbx_strand_id
1 'polypeptide(L)'
;MGWLEWIGVGAGVLVLLAIIGYFIEKKEKAEKKAAAVRCPKCGADNAIKRLFDEDTRGPYVFNGIINEDGRRMDSWKRDFEDVTGCTQCDYRTSEVSAYDYNVKEIADEGYRCPKCDKSDSVYLKDVKVVERYPANKEATETTSSGKSKTRFIKVMKVIEDETYACKNCDFTSVATVTRELD
;
A
#
# COMPACT_ATOMS: atom_id res chain seq x y z
N MET A 1 17.24 -15.97 -62.47
CA MET A 1 16.54 -15.66 -61.21
C MET A 1 16.33 -14.17 -61.17
N GLY A 2 15.06 -13.75 -61.22
CA GLY A 2 14.71 -12.32 -61.25
C GLY A 2 14.86 -11.70 -59.86
N TRP A 3 15.19 -10.41 -59.79
CA TRP A 3 15.28 -9.64 -58.53
C TRP A 3 14.02 -9.81 -57.64
N LEU A 4 12.85 -9.97 -58.25
CA LEU A 4 11.58 -10.25 -57.55
C LEU A 4 11.57 -11.59 -56.77
N GLU A 5 12.25 -12.63 -57.23
CA GLU A 5 12.34 -13.92 -56.52
C GLU A 5 13.23 -13.82 -55.28
N TRP A 6 14.28 -13.00 -55.33
CA TRP A 6 15.16 -12.73 -54.18
C TRP A 6 14.44 -11.98 -53.06
N ILE A 7 13.53 -11.07 -53.39
CA ILE A 7 12.69 -10.36 -52.40
C ILE A 7 11.75 -11.33 -51.69
N GLY A 8 11.16 -12.29 -52.41
CA GLY A 8 10.29 -13.32 -51.83
C GLY A 8 11.03 -14.27 -50.88
N VAL A 9 12.24 -14.72 -51.25
CA VAL A 9 13.08 -15.54 -50.38
C VAL A 9 13.56 -14.74 -49.15
N GLY A 10 13.97 -13.49 -49.34
CA GLY A 10 14.38 -12.60 -48.25
C GLY A 10 13.25 -12.31 -47.25
N ALA A 11 12.02 -12.08 -47.74
CA ALA A 11 10.84 -11.91 -46.89
C ALA A 11 10.51 -13.18 -46.10
N GLY A 12 10.62 -14.36 -46.72
CA GLY A 12 10.40 -15.65 -46.05
C GLY A 12 11.38 -15.89 -44.90
N VAL A 13 12.67 -15.57 -45.09
CA VAL A 13 13.69 -15.69 -44.04
C VAL A 13 13.43 -14.72 -42.88
N LEU A 14 13.03 -13.48 -43.17
CA LEU A 14 12.71 -12.50 -42.12
C LEU A 14 11.52 -12.92 -41.27
N VAL A 15 10.47 -13.48 -41.88
CA VAL A 15 9.31 -14.01 -41.15
C VAL A 15 9.73 -15.19 -40.25
N LEU A 16 10.57 -16.09 -40.74
CA LEU A 16 11.09 -17.22 -39.96
C LEU A 16 11.92 -16.77 -38.75
N LEU A 17 12.81 -15.77 -38.94
CA LEU A 17 13.59 -15.20 -37.85
C LEU A 17 12.72 -14.51 -36.79
N ALA A 18 11.66 -13.80 -37.22
CA ALA A 18 10.71 -13.17 -36.30
C ALA A 18 9.95 -14.21 -35.46
N ILE A 19 9.52 -15.32 -36.07
CA ILE A 19 8.85 -16.42 -35.37
C ILE A 19 9.81 -17.07 -34.35
N ILE A 20 11.05 -17.36 -34.75
CA ILE A 20 12.05 -17.95 -33.84
C ILE A 20 12.35 -17.02 -32.67
N GLY A 21 12.54 -15.72 -32.93
CA GLY A 21 12.75 -14.71 -31.89
C GLY A 21 11.59 -14.65 -30.89
N TYR A 22 10.34 -14.68 -31.38
CA TYR A 22 9.15 -14.72 -30.54
C TYR A 22 9.10 -15.95 -29.61
N PHE A 23 9.46 -17.14 -30.11
CA PHE A 23 9.48 -18.35 -29.30
C PHE A 23 10.60 -18.36 -28.25
N ILE A 24 11.77 -17.81 -28.57
CA ILE A 24 12.88 -17.66 -27.62
C ILE A 24 12.48 -16.71 -26.49
N GLU A 25 11.94 -15.54 -26.81
CA GLU A 25 11.52 -14.56 -25.80
C GLU A 25 10.41 -15.13 -24.89
N LYS A 26 9.49 -15.89 -25.46
CA LYS A 26 8.43 -16.57 -24.70
C LYS A 26 9.00 -17.65 -23.78
N LYS A 27 10.00 -18.42 -24.24
CA LYS A 27 10.70 -19.40 -23.41
C LYS A 27 11.48 -18.74 -22.27
N GLU A 28 12.25 -17.69 -22.55
CA GLU A 28 12.98 -16.96 -21.50
C GLU A 28 12.04 -16.37 -20.45
N LYS A 29 10.89 -15.80 -20.86
CA LYS A 29 9.88 -15.32 -19.90
C LYS A 29 9.29 -16.45 -19.07
N ALA A 30 9.07 -17.62 -19.66
CA ALA A 30 8.57 -18.80 -18.94
C ALA A 30 9.62 -19.39 -17.99
N GLU A 31 10.89 -19.45 -18.41
CA GLU A 31 12.01 -19.91 -17.60
C GLU A 31 12.32 -18.95 -16.45
N LYS A 32 12.27 -17.63 -16.68
CA LYS A 32 12.38 -16.64 -15.60
C LYS A 32 11.22 -16.75 -14.60
N LYS A 33 10.00 -16.98 -15.08
CA LYS A 33 8.84 -17.25 -14.21
C LYS A 33 8.99 -18.56 -13.45
N ALA A 34 9.45 -19.63 -14.09
CA ALA A 34 9.63 -20.94 -13.46
C ALA A 34 10.79 -20.94 -12.45
N ALA A 35 11.90 -20.29 -12.77
CA ALA A 35 13.03 -20.09 -11.87
C ALA A 35 12.64 -19.26 -10.64
N ALA A 36 11.73 -18.30 -10.78
CA ALA A 36 11.16 -17.56 -9.64
C ALA A 36 10.34 -18.45 -8.68
N VAL A 37 9.84 -19.60 -9.12
CA VAL A 37 9.09 -20.54 -8.26
C VAL A 37 9.87 -21.82 -7.95
N ARG A 38 11.11 -21.94 -8.44
CA ARG A 38 11.98 -23.08 -8.20
C ARG A 38 12.76 -22.89 -6.92
N CYS A 39 12.74 -23.89 -6.03
CA CYS A 39 13.48 -23.81 -4.79
C CYS A 39 15.00 -23.77 -5.05
N PRO A 40 15.74 -22.78 -4.51
CA PRO A 40 17.17 -22.67 -4.74
C PRO A 40 18.00 -23.75 -4.03
N LYS A 41 17.46 -24.40 -3.00
CA LYS A 41 18.16 -25.45 -2.24
C LYS A 41 17.98 -26.84 -2.84
N CYS A 42 16.73 -27.26 -3.09
CA CYS A 42 16.42 -28.62 -3.57
C CYS A 42 16.02 -28.71 -5.04
N GLY A 43 15.87 -27.57 -5.74
CA GLY A 43 15.51 -27.55 -7.15
C GLY A 43 14.08 -27.97 -7.47
N ALA A 44 13.20 -28.09 -6.47
CA ALA A 44 11.79 -28.42 -6.66
C ALA A 44 11.03 -27.24 -7.29
N ASP A 45 10.25 -27.52 -8.33
CA ASP A 45 9.42 -26.53 -9.02
C ASP A 45 8.11 -26.28 -8.27
N ASN A 46 7.65 -25.02 -8.24
CA ASN A 46 6.40 -24.61 -7.59
C ASN A 46 6.28 -24.98 -6.10
N ALA A 47 7.43 -25.14 -5.43
CA ALA A 47 7.48 -25.62 -4.04
C ALA A 47 7.60 -24.50 -3.01
N ILE A 48 7.88 -23.25 -3.42
CA ILE A 48 7.99 -22.08 -2.55
C ILE A 48 6.59 -21.53 -2.24
N LYS A 49 6.25 -21.43 -0.95
CA LYS A 49 4.98 -20.88 -0.46
C LYS A 49 5.24 -19.97 0.73
N ARG A 50 4.30 -19.05 0.97
CA ARG A 50 4.25 -18.28 2.22
C ARG A 50 3.78 -19.17 3.37
N LEU A 51 4.38 -18.98 4.53
CA LEU A 51 4.20 -19.78 5.73
C LEU A 51 3.52 -18.90 6.77
N PHE A 52 2.20 -18.80 6.69
CA PHE A 52 1.42 -17.86 7.50
C PHE A 52 1.51 -18.10 9.01
N ASP A 53 1.89 -19.33 9.40
CA ASP A 53 2.15 -19.73 10.78
C ASP A 53 3.52 -19.28 11.30
N GLU A 54 4.47 -18.99 10.40
CA GLU A 54 5.79 -18.46 10.73
C GLU A 54 5.88 -16.93 10.60
N ASP A 55 4.88 -16.28 9.98
CA ASP A 55 4.84 -14.83 9.86
C ASP A 55 4.84 -14.17 11.25
N THR A 56 5.72 -13.18 11.45
CA THR A 56 5.80 -12.46 12.72
C THR A 56 5.39 -11.01 12.56
N ARG A 57 4.84 -10.44 13.64
CA ARG A 57 4.51 -9.02 13.72
C ARG A 57 5.30 -8.41 14.86
N GLY A 58 6.15 -7.44 14.53
CA GLY A 58 6.89 -6.68 15.52
C GLY A 58 5.96 -5.88 16.45
N PRO A 59 6.49 -5.38 17.58
CA PRO A 59 5.78 -4.41 18.40
C PRO A 59 5.63 -3.08 17.65
N TYR A 60 4.68 -2.26 18.07
CA TYR A 60 4.67 -0.86 17.64
C TYR A 60 5.85 -0.11 18.26
N VAL A 61 6.55 0.67 17.45
CA VAL A 61 7.61 1.57 17.86
C VAL A 61 7.14 2.99 17.57
N PHE A 62 7.20 3.88 18.56
CA PHE A 62 6.86 5.29 18.35
C PHE A 62 7.81 5.89 17.30
N ASN A 63 7.27 6.35 16.18
CA ASN A 63 8.04 6.88 15.06
C ASN A 63 8.25 8.39 15.20
N GLY A 64 7.28 9.09 15.81
CA GLY A 64 7.43 10.50 16.17
C GLY A 64 6.13 11.27 16.08
N ILE A 65 6.27 12.58 15.96
CA ILE A 65 5.17 13.52 15.78
C ILE A 65 5.32 14.10 14.38
N ILE A 66 4.39 13.78 13.49
CA ILE A 66 4.28 14.35 12.15
C ILE A 66 3.65 15.73 12.30
N ASN A 67 4.30 16.77 11.75
CA ASN A 67 3.80 18.14 11.73
C ASN A 67 3.66 18.59 10.28
N GLU A 68 2.50 18.32 9.66
CA GLU A 68 2.19 18.81 8.31
C GLU A 68 1.28 20.03 8.41
N ASP A 69 1.68 21.14 7.79
CA ASP A 69 0.96 22.42 7.85
C ASP A 69 0.64 22.92 9.27
N GLY A 70 1.48 22.57 10.25
CA GLY A 70 1.28 22.89 11.66
C GLY A 70 0.31 21.96 12.41
N ARG A 71 -0.15 20.88 11.77
CA ARG A 71 -1.03 19.88 12.37
C ARG A 71 -0.23 18.76 13.00
N ARG A 72 -0.44 18.55 14.29
CA ARG A 72 0.25 17.52 15.06
C ARG A 72 -0.39 16.15 14.84
N MET A 73 0.38 15.14 14.51
CA MET A 73 -0.10 13.75 14.45
C MET A 73 0.95 12.81 15.01
N ASP A 74 0.66 12.19 16.16
CA ASP A 74 1.52 11.15 16.70
C ASP A 74 1.46 9.91 15.77
N SER A 75 2.62 9.29 15.48
CA SER A 75 2.74 8.14 14.57
C SER A 75 3.56 6.99 15.15
N TRP A 76 3.23 5.77 14.72
CA TRP A 76 3.89 4.53 15.10
C TRP A 76 4.27 3.73 13.88
N LYS A 77 5.44 3.10 13.96
CA LYS A 77 5.92 2.15 12.98
C LYS A 77 5.72 0.73 13.50
N ARG A 78 5.38 -0.20 12.61
CA ARG A 78 5.35 -1.64 12.91
C ARG A 78 5.95 -2.43 11.76
N ASP A 79 6.84 -3.35 12.12
CA ASP A 79 7.46 -4.26 11.19
C ASP A 79 6.64 -5.57 11.09
N PHE A 80 6.55 -6.10 9.87
CA PHE A 80 5.91 -7.36 9.54
C PHE A 80 6.92 -8.22 8.81
N GLU A 81 7.18 -9.39 9.34
CA GLU A 81 8.07 -10.37 8.74
C GLU A 81 7.24 -11.46 8.09
N ASP A 82 7.27 -11.49 6.76
CA ASP A 82 6.61 -12.50 5.96
C ASP A 82 7.61 -13.61 5.63
N VAL A 83 7.31 -14.84 6.03
CA VAL A 83 8.22 -15.97 5.83
C VAL A 83 7.76 -16.78 4.63
N THR A 84 8.67 -17.03 3.70
CA THR A 84 8.48 -17.94 2.58
C THR A 84 9.43 -19.11 2.67
N GLY A 85 8.96 -20.30 2.31
CA GLY A 85 9.80 -21.48 2.34
C GLY A 85 9.36 -22.58 1.41
N CYS A 86 10.24 -23.57 1.28
CA CYS A 86 9.97 -24.74 0.48
C CYS A 86 9.11 -25.74 1.24
N THR A 87 8.17 -26.38 0.55
CA THR A 87 7.36 -27.49 1.10
C THR A 87 8.07 -28.85 1.03
N GLN A 88 9.21 -28.93 0.34
CA GLN A 88 9.94 -30.18 0.07
C GLN A 88 11.32 -30.22 0.74
N CYS A 89 11.76 -29.12 1.36
CA CYS A 89 13.01 -29.05 2.12
C CYS A 89 12.94 -27.95 3.18
N ASP A 90 14.00 -27.78 3.95
CA ASP A 90 14.17 -26.80 5.02
C ASP A 90 14.56 -25.39 4.53
N TYR A 91 14.42 -25.10 3.23
CA TYR A 91 14.67 -23.75 2.72
C TYR A 91 13.62 -22.76 3.26
N ARG A 92 14.12 -21.65 3.82
CA ARG A 92 13.35 -20.54 4.38
C ARG A 92 14.03 -19.22 4.00
N THR A 93 13.23 -18.20 3.74
CA THR A 93 13.64 -16.80 3.61
C THR A 93 12.55 -15.92 4.20
N SER A 94 12.93 -14.77 4.75
CA SER A 94 11.96 -13.80 5.25
C SER A 94 12.14 -12.45 4.56
N GLU A 95 11.03 -11.73 4.45
CA GLU A 95 10.99 -10.34 3.98
C GLU A 95 10.39 -9.49 5.08
N VAL A 96 11.12 -8.45 5.49
CA VAL A 96 10.65 -7.50 6.51
C VAL A 96 10.12 -6.27 5.80
N SER A 97 8.83 -6.01 6.00
CA SER A 97 8.15 -4.80 5.57
C SER A 97 7.80 -3.95 6.77
N ALA A 98 7.79 -2.62 6.61
CA ALA A 98 7.47 -1.73 7.70
C ALA A 98 6.39 -0.73 7.29
N TYR A 99 5.42 -0.55 8.18
CA TYR A 99 4.27 0.31 7.95
C TYR A 99 4.18 1.35 9.05
N ASP A 100 3.87 2.57 8.63
CA ASP A 100 3.56 3.68 9.53
C ASP A 100 2.05 3.79 9.70
N TYR A 101 1.63 4.04 10.94
CA TYR A 101 0.25 4.19 11.34
C TYR A 101 0.13 5.47 12.16
N ASN A 102 -0.86 6.30 11.85
CA ASN A 102 -1.24 7.39 12.75
C ASN A 102 -2.31 6.93 13.75
N VAL A 103 -2.47 7.68 14.85
CA VAL A 103 -3.42 7.31 15.91
C VAL A 103 -4.87 7.20 15.41
N LYS A 104 -5.24 8.02 14.42
CA LYS A 104 -6.57 8.03 13.85
C LYS A 104 -6.86 6.75 13.08
N GLU A 105 -5.95 6.32 12.20
CA GLU A 105 -6.01 5.02 11.52
C GLU A 105 -6.06 3.87 12.52
N ILE A 106 -5.27 3.94 13.61
CA ILE A 106 -5.29 2.92 14.65
C ILE A 106 -6.67 2.76 15.28
N ALA A 107 -7.37 3.88 15.51
CA ALA A 107 -8.72 3.88 16.06
C ALA A 107 -9.78 3.48 15.02
N ASP A 108 -9.74 4.07 13.83
CA ASP A 108 -10.76 3.92 12.79
C ASP A 108 -10.73 2.52 12.16
N GLU A 109 -9.54 1.93 11.98
CA GLU A 109 -9.39 0.59 11.38
C GLU A 109 -9.32 -0.53 12.44
N GLY A 110 -9.44 -0.19 13.72
CA GLY A 110 -9.45 -1.17 14.81
C GLY A 110 -8.12 -1.90 15.00
N TYR A 111 -6.99 -1.26 14.63
CA TYR A 111 -5.67 -1.82 14.83
C TYR A 111 -5.35 -2.05 16.31
N ARG A 112 -4.26 -2.80 16.55
CA ARG A 112 -3.83 -3.13 17.90
C ARG A 112 -3.27 -1.90 18.59
N CYS A 113 -3.57 -1.72 19.87
CA CYS A 113 -3.03 -0.62 20.66
C CYS A 113 -1.50 -0.67 20.69
N PRO A 114 -0.80 0.44 20.41
CA PRO A 114 0.66 0.48 20.43
C PRO A 114 1.31 0.08 21.76
N LYS A 115 0.57 0.21 22.87
CA LYS A 115 1.09 -0.08 24.21
C LYS A 115 0.76 -1.48 24.72
N CYS A 116 -0.48 -1.94 24.54
CA CYS A 116 -0.94 -3.22 25.11
C CYS A 116 -1.30 -4.29 24.07
N ASP A 117 -1.10 -4.01 22.77
CA ASP A 117 -1.32 -4.89 21.61
C ASP A 117 -2.72 -5.52 21.49
N LYS A 118 -3.72 -5.00 22.24
CA LYS A 118 -5.12 -5.44 22.09
C LYS A 118 -5.75 -4.77 20.87
N SER A 119 -6.34 -5.57 19.99
CA SER A 119 -7.12 -5.11 18.83
C SER A 119 -8.36 -4.34 19.26
N ASP A 120 -8.84 -3.44 18.39
CA ASP A 120 -10.11 -2.69 18.55
C ASP A 120 -10.26 -1.99 19.93
N SER A 121 -9.13 -1.55 20.46
CA SER A 121 -9.06 -1.00 21.81
C SER A 121 -8.81 0.49 21.86
N VAL A 122 -8.27 1.09 20.79
CA VAL A 122 -8.07 2.54 20.68
C VAL A 122 -9.37 3.18 20.18
N TYR A 123 -9.78 4.29 20.78
CA TYR A 123 -10.99 5.00 20.43
C TYR A 123 -10.81 6.51 20.58
N LEU A 124 -11.63 7.27 19.84
CA LEU A 124 -11.73 8.72 19.98
C LEU A 124 -12.37 9.06 21.32
N LYS A 125 -11.61 9.70 22.21
CA LYS A 125 -12.03 10.05 23.56
C LYS A 125 -12.60 11.45 23.67
N ASP A 126 -11.97 12.42 23.02
CA ASP A 126 -12.35 13.83 23.11
C ASP A 126 -12.00 14.57 21.82
N VAL A 127 -12.73 15.63 21.52
CA VAL A 127 -12.53 16.51 20.36
C VAL A 127 -12.61 17.95 20.82
N LYS A 128 -11.53 18.70 20.63
CA LYS A 128 -11.46 20.11 20.98
C LYS A 128 -11.29 20.96 19.74
N VAL A 129 -12.24 21.86 19.48
CA VAL A 129 -12.11 22.86 18.43
C VAL A 129 -11.03 23.86 18.81
N VAL A 130 -9.98 23.95 17.98
CA VAL A 130 -8.86 24.88 18.14
C VAL A 130 -9.15 26.19 17.42
N GLU A 131 -9.53 26.10 16.16
CA GLU A 131 -9.72 27.26 15.28
C GLU A 131 -10.80 26.99 14.25
N ARG A 132 -11.45 28.07 13.77
CA ARG A 132 -12.34 28.04 12.60
C ARG A 132 -11.88 29.10 11.62
N TYR A 133 -11.80 28.74 10.34
CA TYR A 133 -11.36 29.66 9.31
C TYR A 133 -12.17 29.49 8.01
N PRO A 134 -12.45 30.57 7.28
CA PRO A 134 -13.07 30.49 5.97
C PRO A 134 -12.05 29.96 4.94
N ALA A 135 -12.49 29.05 4.08
CA ALA A 135 -11.72 28.52 2.96
C ALA A 135 -12.57 28.50 1.69
N ASN A 136 -11.92 28.32 0.53
CA ASN A 136 -12.63 28.08 -0.73
C ASN A 136 -12.52 26.60 -1.09
N LYS A 137 -13.62 26.02 -1.56
CA LYS A 137 -13.70 24.65 -2.07
C LYS A 137 -14.20 24.66 -3.51
N GLU A 138 -13.60 23.83 -4.35
CA GLU A 138 -14.11 23.57 -5.69
C GLU A 138 -15.35 22.68 -5.63
N ALA A 139 -16.43 23.15 -6.25
CA ALA A 139 -17.68 22.41 -6.40
C ALA A 139 -18.01 22.31 -7.89
N THR A 140 -18.28 21.09 -8.35
CA THR A 140 -18.75 20.84 -9.71
C THR A 140 -20.26 20.74 -9.71
N GLU A 141 -20.92 21.62 -10.46
CA GLU A 141 -22.37 21.59 -10.65
C GLU A 141 -22.70 21.13 -12.06
N THR A 142 -23.64 20.19 -12.17
CA THR A 142 -24.22 19.82 -13.47
C THR A 142 -25.39 20.75 -13.75
N THR A 143 -25.32 21.50 -14.85
CA THR A 143 -26.43 22.36 -15.29
C THR A 143 -27.61 21.51 -15.77
N SER A 144 -28.79 22.11 -15.83
CA SER A 144 -29.99 21.50 -16.43
C SER A 144 -29.84 21.14 -17.92
N SER A 145 -28.78 21.64 -18.58
CA SER A 145 -28.37 21.25 -19.93
C SER A 145 -27.34 20.11 -19.99
N GLY A 146 -27.03 19.47 -18.85
CA GLY A 146 -26.08 18.35 -18.75
C GLY A 146 -24.61 18.75 -18.81
N LYS A 147 -24.28 20.05 -18.80
CA LYS A 147 -22.89 20.53 -18.82
C LYS A 147 -22.38 20.67 -17.39
N SER A 148 -21.16 20.20 -17.13
CA SER A 148 -20.48 20.42 -15.84
C SER A 148 -19.85 21.80 -15.80
N LYS A 149 -20.04 22.53 -14.71
CA LYS A 149 -19.38 23.81 -14.43
C LYS A 149 -18.72 23.76 -13.06
N THR A 150 -17.44 24.11 -13.00
CA THR A 150 -16.71 24.27 -11.74
C THR A 150 -16.96 25.67 -11.17
N ARG A 151 -17.28 25.73 -9.88
CA ARG A 151 -17.39 26.98 -9.10
C ARG A 151 -16.57 26.84 -7.83
N PHE A 152 -16.16 27.97 -7.27
CA PHE A 152 -15.55 28.04 -5.96
C PHE A 152 -16.60 28.52 -4.96
N ILE A 153 -16.87 27.71 -3.94
CA ILE A 153 -17.78 28.04 -2.84
C ILE A 153 -16.96 28.33 -1.58
N LYS A 154 -17.41 29.31 -0.79
CA LYS A 154 -16.85 29.56 0.53
C LYS A 154 -17.37 28.49 1.49
N VAL A 155 -16.46 27.81 2.16
CA VAL A 155 -16.73 26.81 3.20
C VAL A 155 -16.06 27.25 4.49
N MET A 156 -16.61 26.81 5.62
CA MET A 156 -15.94 26.98 6.91
C MET A 156 -15.18 25.70 7.24
N LYS A 157 -13.88 25.83 7.50
CA LYS A 157 -13.04 24.74 7.99
C LYS A 157 -12.81 24.90 9.48
N VAL A 158 -12.67 23.78 10.17
CA VAL A 158 -12.42 23.69 11.61
C VAL A 158 -11.18 22.86 11.82
N ILE A 159 -10.28 23.38 12.65
CA ILE A 159 -9.14 22.64 13.18
C ILE A 159 -9.57 22.05 14.52
N GLU A 160 -9.44 20.75 14.66
CA GLU A 160 -9.85 20.00 15.85
C GLU A 160 -8.66 19.20 16.37
N ASP A 161 -8.40 19.30 17.68
CA ASP A 161 -7.52 18.39 18.39
C ASP A 161 -8.35 17.20 18.89
N GLU A 162 -8.16 16.07 18.26
CA GLU A 162 -8.72 14.77 18.61
C GLU A 162 -7.79 14.05 19.58
N THR A 163 -8.31 13.70 20.76
CA THR A 163 -7.59 12.88 21.73
C THR A 163 -8.10 11.44 21.65
N TYR A 164 -7.18 10.50 21.50
CA TYR A 164 -7.44 9.07 21.44
C TYR A 164 -6.93 8.38 22.71
N ALA A 165 -7.64 7.34 23.14
CA ALA A 165 -7.27 6.56 24.32
C ALA A 165 -7.49 5.06 24.09
N CYS A 166 -6.84 4.22 24.90
CA CYS A 166 -7.08 2.78 24.91
C CYS A 166 -8.06 2.37 26.02
N LYS A 167 -9.01 1.47 25.71
CA LYS A 167 -9.94 0.88 26.68
C LYS A 167 -9.25 -0.02 27.73
N ASN A 168 -8.02 -0.46 27.45
CA ASN A 168 -7.35 -1.54 28.17
C ASN A 168 -6.04 -1.15 28.84
N CYS A 169 -5.52 0.05 28.57
CA CYS A 169 -4.30 0.57 29.19
C CYS A 169 -4.34 2.10 29.20
N ASP A 170 -3.30 2.71 29.75
CA ASP A 170 -3.08 4.16 29.86
C ASP A 170 -2.49 4.79 28.57
N PHE A 171 -2.65 4.13 27.42
CA PHE A 171 -2.27 4.73 26.14
C PHE A 171 -3.17 5.93 25.82
N THR A 172 -2.54 7.07 25.54
CA THR A 172 -3.19 8.29 25.08
C THR A 172 -2.35 8.94 23.99
N SER A 173 -3.01 9.53 22.99
CA SER A 173 -2.35 10.18 21.86
C SER A 173 -3.24 11.29 21.29
N VAL A 174 -2.64 12.26 20.60
CA VAL A 174 -3.35 13.41 20.04
C VAL A 174 -3.11 13.52 18.54
N ALA A 175 -4.17 13.90 17.82
CA ALA A 175 -4.16 14.24 16.41
C ALA A 175 -4.84 15.58 16.19
N THR A 176 -4.24 16.46 15.40
CA THR A 176 -4.87 17.69 14.92
C THR A 176 -5.40 17.44 13.52
N VAL A 177 -6.70 17.47 13.35
CA VAL A 177 -7.37 17.22 12.07
C VAL A 177 -8.06 18.49 11.57
N THR A 178 -8.30 18.55 10.26
CA THR A 178 -9.10 19.62 9.66
C THR A 178 -10.36 19.02 9.07
N ARG A 179 -11.50 19.55 9.49
CA ARG A 179 -12.82 19.15 9.02
C ARG A 179 -13.51 20.32 8.32
N GLU A 180 -14.29 20.02 7.29
CA GLU A 180 -15.24 20.98 6.73
C GLU A 180 -16.53 20.96 7.58
N LEU A 181 -17.04 22.12 7.96
CA LEU A 181 -18.36 22.26 8.56
C LEU A 181 -19.41 22.15 7.46
N ASP A 182 -20.33 21.19 7.63
CA ASP A 182 -21.53 21.03 6.81
C ASP A 182 -22.56 22.14 7.08
#